data_AF-A0A6N9QYE4-F1
#
_entry.id   AF-A0A6N9QYE4-F1
#
_cell.length_a   1.000
_cell.length_b   1.000
_cell.length_c   1.000
_cell.angle_alpha   90.00
_cell.angle_beta   90.00
_cell.angle_gamma   90.00
#
_symmetry.space_group_name_H-M   'P 1'
#
loop_
_entity.id
_entity.type
_entity.pdbx_description
1 polymer ?
#
loop_
_entity_poly.entity_id
_entity_poly.type
_entity_poly.pdbx_seq_one_letter_code
_entity_poly.pdbx_strand_id
1 'polypeptide(L)'
;MALHGALNMWRYIMGDLGNSGTQSTTEVGNAAASKPDAQNTAEAGNNTEKKLTQAEVDRVVQERIAREREKFADYEDLKSRAEKLAEIEASQKSETEREREQREKLETELAEARKALETERSNVLRAQVAADKGVPLANLTGSTREELEASADALLAWRGAQEPAPWTPTKAPDQSGAKVGSVEYGRELAKKFI
;
A
#
# COMPACT_ATOMS: atom_id res chain seq x y z
N MET A 1 13.73 -10.00 -22.06
CA MET A 1 13.66 -11.28 -21.33
C MET A 1 13.61 -11.04 -19.81
N ALA A 2 12.50 -10.57 -19.24
CA ALA A 2 12.47 -10.33 -17.78
C ALA A 2 11.04 -10.32 -17.18
N LEU A 3 10.16 -11.23 -17.59
CA LEU A 3 8.79 -11.31 -17.04
C LEU A 3 8.29 -12.73 -16.74
N HIS A 4 9.14 -13.75 -16.82
CA HIS A 4 8.76 -15.15 -16.53
C HIS A 4 9.43 -15.74 -15.28
N GLY A 5 10.13 -14.92 -14.47
CA GLY A 5 10.89 -15.39 -13.30
C GLY A 5 10.16 -15.36 -11.95
N ALA A 6 9.07 -14.60 -11.82
CA ALA A 6 8.47 -14.33 -10.50
C ALA A 6 7.43 -15.38 -10.05
N LEU A 7 6.85 -16.16 -10.97
CA LEU A 7 5.82 -17.15 -10.63
C LEU A 7 6.36 -18.47 -10.08
N ASN A 8 7.66 -18.75 -10.25
CA ASN A 8 8.25 -20.03 -9.81
C ASN A 8 8.88 -19.99 -8.41
N MET A 9 8.97 -18.81 -7.78
CA MET A 9 9.58 -18.65 -6.46
C MET A 9 8.57 -18.81 -5.31
N TRP A 10 7.27 -18.67 -5.59
CA TRP A 10 6.20 -18.88 -4.60
C TRP A 10 5.75 -20.35 -4.46
N ARG A 11 6.20 -21.24 -5.35
CA ARG A 11 5.94 -22.69 -5.23
C ARG A 11 6.90 -23.41 -4.28
N TYR A 12 7.84 -22.70 -3.67
CA TYR A 12 8.86 -23.30 -2.79
C TYR A 12 8.67 -22.97 -1.30
N ILE A 13 7.67 -22.16 -0.92
CA ILE A 13 7.52 -21.70 0.48
C ILE A 13 6.20 -22.14 1.13
N MET A 14 5.21 -22.68 0.40
CA MET A 14 4.03 -23.29 1.02
C MET A 14 3.50 -24.47 0.20
N GLY A 15 3.81 -25.69 0.64
CA GLY A 15 3.08 -26.88 0.20
C GLY A 15 3.92 -28.13 0.09
N ASP A 16 4.35 -28.69 1.22
CA ASP A 16 4.65 -30.13 1.32
C ASP A 16 4.16 -30.69 2.66
N LEU A 17 2.84 -30.85 2.75
CA LEU A 17 2.24 -31.77 3.70
C LEU A 17 1.15 -32.57 2.98
N GLY A 18 1.48 -33.82 2.67
CA GLY A 18 0.51 -34.85 2.37
C GLY A 18 0.79 -35.58 1.06
N ASN A 19 1.57 -36.65 1.13
CA ASN A 19 1.31 -37.97 0.53
C ASN A 19 2.63 -38.71 0.25
N SER A 20 3.11 -39.48 1.23
CA SER A 20 4.13 -40.52 1.00
C SER A 20 3.57 -41.89 1.39
N GLY A 21 2.80 -42.46 0.47
CA GLY A 21 2.53 -43.90 0.46
C GLY A 21 3.83 -44.64 0.13
N THR A 22 4.42 -45.27 1.14
CA THR A 22 5.54 -46.19 0.96
C THR A 22 5.00 -47.53 0.44
N GLN A 23 5.07 -47.74 -0.88
CA GLN A 23 5.28 -49.07 -1.44
C GLN A 23 6.79 -49.22 -1.65
N SER A 24 7.43 -50.14 -0.94
CA SER A 24 8.74 -50.66 -1.34
C SER A 24 8.72 -52.17 -1.22
N THR A 25 8.83 -52.77 -2.40
CA THR A 25 8.99 -54.17 -2.72
C THR A 25 10.24 -54.74 -2.06
N THR A 26 10.09 -55.85 -1.35
CA THR A 26 11.19 -56.65 -0.84
C THR A 26 11.78 -57.50 -1.98
N GLU A 27 13.01 -57.19 -2.41
CA GLU A 27 13.85 -58.13 -3.17
C GLU A 27 14.90 -58.79 -2.26
N VAL A 28 15.12 -60.07 -2.55
CA VAL A 28 15.83 -61.07 -1.76
C VAL A 28 17.34 -60.92 -1.90
N GLY A 29 18.06 -60.93 -0.78
CA GLY A 29 19.53 -60.95 -0.71
C GLY A 29 20.03 -61.77 0.47
N ASN A 30 20.57 -62.94 0.15
CA ASN A 30 21.05 -64.05 0.98
C ASN A 30 22.27 -63.71 1.89
N ALA A 31 22.24 -64.15 3.16
CA ALA A 31 23.29 -64.97 3.79
C ALA A 31 23.16 -65.05 5.34
N ALA A 32 23.11 -66.29 5.85
CA ALA A 32 23.96 -66.83 6.91
C ALA A 32 23.23 -67.62 8.02
N ALA A 33 23.87 -68.75 8.34
CA ALA A 33 23.80 -69.57 9.55
C ALA A 33 22.78 -70.70 9.62
N SER A 34 23.28 -71.85 10.09
CA SER A 34 22.75 -73.19 9.89
C SER A 34 22.23 -73.82 11.20
N LYS A 35 21.18 -74.65 11.05
CA LYS A 35 20.81 -75.88 11.83
C LYS A 35 20.25 -75.74 13.28
N PRO A 36 19.54 -76.78 13.80
CA PRO A 36 18.33 -77.45 13.27
C PRO A 36 17.26 -77.76 14.38
N ASP A 37 16.16 -78.40 13.97
CA ASP A 37 15.21 -79.22 14.76
C ASP A 37 14.32 -78.57 15.85
N ALA A 38 13.01 -78.50 15.55
CA ALA A 38 11.97 -78.86 16.51
C ALA A 38 10.71 -79.34 15.76
N GLN A 39 10.24 -80.52 16.12
CA GLN A 39 9.19 -81.32 15.50
C GLN A 39 7.82 -80.62 15.44
N ASN A 40 7.18 -80.67 14.27
CA ASN A 40 5.74 -80.51 14.14
C ASN A 40 5.07 -81.83 14.52
N THR A 41 4.54 -81.90 15.74
CA THR A 41 3.52 -82.88 16.10
C THR A 41 2.16 -82.29 15.74
N ALA A 42 1.53 -82.85 14.72
CA ALA A 42 0.13 -82.58 14.44
C ALA A 42 -0.73 -83.33 15.46
N GLU A 43 -1.34 -82.61 16.39
CA GLU A 43 -2.43 -83.13 17.22
C GLU A 43 -3.76 -82.58 16.68
N ALA A 44 -4.52 -83.47 16.06
CA ALA A 44 -5.96 -83.31 15.86
C ALA A 44 -6.66 -83.48 17.21
N GLY A 45 -7.47 -82.51 17.64
CA GLY A 45 -8.19 -82.67 18.89
C GLY A 45 -9.12 -81.52 19.27
N ASN A 46 -10.41 -81.73 18.99
CA ASN A 46 -11.56 -81.25 19.76
C ASN A 46 -12.05 -79.80 19.55
N ASN A 47 -13.04 -79.63 18.66
CA ASN A 47 -13.90 -78.46 18.60
C ASN A 47 -14.94 -78.55 19.73
N THR A 48 -14.51 -78.28 20.96
CA THR A 48 -15.41 -78.00 22.09
C THR A 48 -15.80 -76.53 21.99
N GLU A 49 -17.09 -76.23 21.84
CA GLU A 49 -17.62 -74.85 21.90
C GLU A 49 -17.17 -74.18 23.22
N LYS A 50 -16.11 -73.36 23.17
CA LYS A 50 -15.66 -72.57 24.30
C LYS A 50 -16.71 -71.50 24.59
N LYS A 51 -17.55 -71.73 25.60
CA LYS A 51 -18.41 -70.67 26.16
C LYS A 51 -17.50 -69.63 26.81
N LEU A 52 -17.53 -68.40 26.32
CA LEU A 52 -16.81 -67.28 26.92
C LEU A 52 -17.29 -67.07 28.34
N THR A 53 -16.35 -67.01 29.28
CA THR A 53 -16.62 -66.65 30.67
C THR A 53 -16.75 -65.13 30.81
N GLN A 54 -17.47 -64.66 31.83
CA GLN A 54 -17.63 -63.22 32.06
C GLN A 54 -16.28 -62.50 32.23
N ALA A 55 -15.33 -63.13 32.90
CA ALA A 55 -13.99 -62.61 33.08
C ALA A 55 -13.23 -62.41 31.75
N GLU A 56 -13.43 -63.29 30.77
CA GLU A 56 -12.83 -63.14 29.43
C GLU A 56 -13.46 -61.98 28.65
N VAL A 57 -14.77 -61.79 28.78
CA VAL A 57 -15.48 -60.64 28.19
C VAL A 57 -14.97 -59.33 28.80
N ASP A 58 -14.89 -59.25 30.13
CA ASP A 58 -14.40 -58.05 30.82
C ASP A 58 -12.95 -57.72 30.42
N ARG A 59 -12.09 -58.74 30.31
CA ARG A 59 -10.70 -58.56 29.84
C ARG A 59 -10.66 -57.98 28.43
N VAL A 60 -11.42 -58.55 27.50
CA VAL A 60 -11.45 -58.09 26.10
C VAL A 60 -11.98 -56.66 26.00
N VAL A 61 -12.99 -56.31 26.81
CA VAL A 61 -13.54 -54.95 26.88
C VAL A 61 -12.49 -53.96 27.42
N GLN A 62 -11.80 -54.30 28.50
CA GLN A 62 -10.73 -53.43 29.05
C GLN A 62 -9.59 -53.24 28.06
N GLU A 63 -9.14 -54.30 27.38
CA GLU A 63 -8.12 -54.20 26.34
C GLU A 63 -8.57 -53.31 25.18
N ARG A 64 -9.84 -53.39 24.78
CA ARG A 64 -10.38 -52.54 23.73
C ARG A 64 -10.44 -51.08 24.18
N ILE A 65 -10.88 -50.81 25.41
CA ILE A 65 -10.89 -49.45 25.98
C ILE A 65 -9.47 -48.88 26.06
N ALA A 66 -8.48 -49.69 26.49
CA ALA A 66 -7.08 -49.27 26.55
C ALA A 66 -6.55 -48.90 25.16
N ARG A 67 -6.78 -49.75 24.15
CA ARG A 67 -6.41 -49.45 22.76
C ARG A 67 -7.09 -48.19 22.22
N GLU A 68 -8.36 -47.95 22.54
CA GLU A 68 -9.04 -46.72 22.11
C GLU A 68 -8.51 -45.47 22.81
N ARG A 69 -8.15 -45.54 24.10
CA ARG A 69 -7.53 -44.40 24.82
C ARG A 69 -6.13 -44.09 24.30
N GLU A 70 -5.35 -45.12 23.99
CA GLU A 70 -3.99 -44.97 23.47
C GLU A 70 -3.95 -44.27 22.11
N LYS A 71 -4.96 -44.50 21.25
CA LYS A 71 -5.10 -43.81 19.95
C LYS A 71 -5.24 -42.29 20.04
N PHE A 72 -5.71 -41.77 21.18
CA PHE A 72 -5.95 -40.34 21.40
C PHE A 72 -5.08 -39.77 22.52
N ALA A 73 -4.00 -40.46 22.89
CA ALA A 73 -3.12 -40.03 23.96
C ALA A 73 -2.48 -38.64 23.69
N ASP A 74 -2.34 -38.26 22.42
CA ASP A 74 -1.80 -36.98 21.95
C ASP A 74 -2.87 -35.90 21.70
N TYR A 75 -4.16 -36.24 21.78
CA TYR A 75 -5.25 -35.33 21.41
C TYR A 75 -5.23 -34.02 22.20
N GLU A 76 -5.01 -34.08 23.51
CA GLU A 76 -4.94 -32.90 24.37
C GLU A 76 -3.74 -31.99 24.02
N ASP A 77 -2.60 -32.58 23.65
CA ASP A 77 -1.41 -31.82 23.23
C ASP A 77 -1.65 -31.16 21.86
N LEU A 78 -2.21 -31.90 20.90
CA LEU A 78 -2.57 -31.35 19.59
C LEU A 78 -3.61 -30.23 19.71
N LYS A 79 -4.61 -30.40 20.55
CA LYS A 79 -5.63 -29.38 20.84
C LYS A 79 -4.99 -28.13 21.44
N SER A 80 -4.13 -28.29 22.46
CA SER A 80 -3.43 -27.16 23.08
C SER A 80 -2.55 -26.41 22.10
N ARG A 81 -1.84 -27.12 21.21
CA ARG A 81 -1.01 -26.49 20.16
C ARG A 81 -1.85 -25.75 19.14
N ALA A 82 -2.98 -26.32 18.73
CA ALA A 82 -3.91 -25.68 17.79
C ALA A 82 -4.50 -24.39 18.38
N GLU A 83 -4.90 -24.40 19.66
CA GLU A 83 -5.40 -23.22 20.36
C GLU A 83 -4.33 -22.12 20.45
N LYS A 84 -3.09 -22.48 20.82
CA LYS A 84 -1.96 -21.52 20.85
C LYS A 84 -1.62 -20.97 19.48
N LEU A 85 -1.64 -21.80 18.44
CA LEU A 85 -1.40 -21.35 17.06
C LEU A 85 -2.47 -20.35 16.62
N ALA A 86 -3.74 -20.65 16.89
CA ALA A 86 -4.85 -19.76 16.58
C ALA A 86 -4.74 -18.41 17.31
N GLU A 87 -4.32 -18.41 18.58
CA GLU A 87 -4.09 -17.21 19.37
C GLU A 87 -2.94 -16.36 18.79
N ILE A 88 -1.81 -16.99 18.45
CA ILE A 88 -0.66 -16.32 17.83
C ILE A 88 -1.03 -15.75 16.46
N GLU A 89 -1.77 -16.48 15.64
CA GLU A 89 -2.21 -15.98 14.33
C GLU A 89 -3.17 -14.79 14.47
N ALA A 90 -4.07 -14.82 15.46
CA ALA A 90 -4.96 -13.71 15.74
C ALA A 90 -4.20 -12.46 16.22
N SER A 91 -3.21 -12.64 17.12
CA SER A 91 -2.37 -11.54 17.60
C SER A 91 -1.53 -10.94 16.47
N GLN A 92 -0.88 -11.78 15.66
CA GLN A 92 -0.06 -11.32 14.52
C GLN A 92 -0.88 -10.59 13.47
N LYS A 93 -2.09 -11.07 13.15
CA LYS A 93 -3.00 -10.36 12.24
C LYS A 93 -3.33 -8.97 12.77
N SER A 94 -3.65 -8.89 14.06
CA SER A 94 -3.96 -7.62 14.72
C SER A 94 -2.77 -6.66 14.77
N GLU A 95 -1.55 -7.16 15.03
CA GLU A 95 -0.33 -6.35 14.98
C GLU A 95 0.00 -5.88 13.57
N THR A 96 -0.12 -6.76 12.57
CA THR A 96 0.11 -6.41 11.16
C THR A 96 -0.84 -5.31 10.69
N GLU A 97 -2.09 -5.35 11.11
CA GLU A 97 -3.08 -4.32 10.79
C GLU A 97 -2.71 -2.98 11.44
N ARG A 98 -2.35 -2.97 12.72
CA ARG A 98 -1.86 -1.75 13.40
C ARG A 98 -0.61 -1.17 12.75
N GLU A 99 0.34 -2.02 12.37
CA GLU A 99 1.56 -1.57 11.68
C GLU A 99 1.26 -0.97 10.30
N ARG A 100 0.31 -1.55 9.56
CA ARG A 100 -0.14 -1.00 8.27
C ARG A 100 -0.79 0.36 8.44
N GLU A 101 -1.71 0.50 9.38
CA GLU A 101 -2.36 1.79 9.68
C GLU A 101 -1.32 2.86 10.07
N GLN A 102 -0.34 2.50 10.90
CA GLN A 102 0.74 3.43 11.27
C GLN A 102 1.61 3.80 10.08
N ARG A 103 1.95 2.85 9.20
CA ARG A 103 2.72 3.12 7.98
C ARG A 103 1.97 4.04 7.04
N GLU A 104 0.69 3.77 6.76
CA GLU A 104 -0.13 4.61 5.88
C GLU A 104 -0.26 6.03 6.43
N LYS A 105 -0.43 6.17 7.74
CA LYS A 105 -0.46 7.48 8.40
C LYS A 105 0.86 8.22 8.24
N LEU A 106 1.99 7.56 8.53
CA LEU A 106 3.31 8.16 8.36
C LEU A 106 3.62 8.51 6.91
N GLU A 107 3.23 7.67 5.94
CA GLU A 107 3.39 7.96 4.52
C GLU A 107 2.59 9.20 4.09
N THR A 108 1.37 9.34 4.60
CA THR A 108 0.52 10.52 4.37
C THR A 108 1.16 11.79 4.95
N GLU A 109 1.58 11.75 6.22
CA GLU A 109 2.25 12.88 6.87
C GLU A 109 3.54 13.27 6.14
N LEU A 110 4.30 12.29 5.65
CA LEU A 110 5.54 12.52 4.89
C LEU A 110 5.24 13.15 3.52
N ALA A 111 4.17 12.71 2.84
CA ALA A 111 3.73 13.31 1.58
C ALA A 111 3.29 14.77 1.76
N GLU A 112 2.52 15.06 2.81
CA GLU A 112 2.09 16.41 3.16
C GLU A 112 3.28 17.31 3.50
N ALA A 113 4.21 16.83 4.33
CA ALA A 113 5.41 17.56 4.70
C ALA A 113 6.30 17.86 3.48
N ARG A 114 6.44 16.92 2.54
CA ARG A 114 7.17 17.13 1.28
C ARG A 114 6.53 18.23 0.43
N LYS A 115 5.21 18.19 0.28
CA LYS A 115 4.45 19.20 -0.48
C LYS A 115 4.57 20.59 0.15
N ALA A 116 4.49 20.67 1.48
CA ALA A 116 4.70 21.93 2.20
C ALA A 116 6.12 22.47 1.95
N LEU A 117 7.14 21.63 2.09
CA LEU A 117 8.53 22.00 1.85
C LEU A 117 8.77 22.47 0.40
N GLU A 118 8.17 21.80 -0.58
CA GLU A 118 8.26 22.17 -1.99
C GLU A 118 7.60 23.53 -2.26
N THR A 119 6.44 23.78 -1.66
CA THR A 119 5.73 25.07 -1.73
C THR A 119 6.59 26.18 -1.15
N GLU A 120 7.15 25.98 0.04
CA GLU A 120 8.04 26.96 0.69
C GLU A 120 9.31 27.22 -0.14
N ARG A 121 9.94 26.17 -0.67
CA ARG A 121 11.09 26.31 -1.57
C ARG A 121 10.74 27.10 -2.83
N SER A 122 9.58 26.85 -3.43
CA SER A 122 9.11 27.61 -4.59
C SER A 122 8.87 29.07 -4.24
N ASN A 123 8.23 29.35 -3.09
CA ASN A 123 7.99 30.72 -2.64
C ASN A 123 9.28 31.50 -2.40
N VAL A 124 10.27 30.86 -1.76
CA VAL A 124 11.61 31.45 -1.54
C VAL A 124 12.30 31.74 -2.88
N LEU A 125 12.27 30.79 -3.81
CA LEU A 125 12.87 30.97 -5.14
C LEU A 125 12.21 32.12 -5.90
N ARG A 126 10.88 32.19 -5.89
CA ARG A 126 10.12 33.30 -6.48
C ARG A 126 10.47 34.63 -5.85
N ALA A 127 10.58 34.68 -4.52
CA ALA A 127 10.95 35.89 -3.78
C ALA A 127 12.36 36.38 -4.13
N GLN A 128 13.32 35.46 -4.29
CA GLN A 128 14.68 35.77 -4.74
C GLN A 128 14.66 36.39 -6.14
N VAL A 129 14.04 35.73 -7.12
CA VAL A 129 13.97 36.25 -8.50
C VAL A 129 13.25 37.60 -8.58
N ALA A 130 12.16 37.76 -7.81
CA ALA A 130 11.43 39.03 -7.71
C ALA A 130 12.32 40.16 -7.18
N ALA A 131 13.09 39.89 -6.12
CA ALA A 131 14.01 40.86 -5.53
C ALA A 131 15.16 41.20 -6.48
N ASP A 132 15.76 40.20 -7.13
CA ASP A 132 16.90 40.36 -8.04
C ASP A 132 16.53 41.15 -9.29
N LYS A 133 15.33 40.93 -9.85
CA LYS A 133 14.85 41.57 -11.09
C LYS A 133 14.01 42.83 -10.84
N GLY A 134 13.66 43.14 -9.59
CA GLY A 134 12.83 44.30 -9.24
C GLY A 134 11.39 44.22 -9.78
N VAL A 135 10.81 43.01 -9.79
CA VAL A 135 9.44 42.76 -10.27
C VAL A 135 8.54 42.26 -9.13
N PRO A 136 7.24 42.62 -9.11
CA PRO A 136 6.33 42.14 -8.08
C PRO A 136 6.17 40.62 -8.10
N LEU A 137 6.28 40.00 -6.92
CA LEU A 137 6.17 38.55 -6.74
C LEU A 137 4.86 37.97 -7.32
N ALA A 138 3.76 38.70 -7.16
CA ALA A 138 2.43 38.30 -7.64
C ALA A 138 2.35 38.10 -9.16
N ASN A 139 3.28 38.68 -9.92
CA ASN A 139 3.28 38.62 -11.37
C ASN A 139 4.22 37.53 -11.92
N LEU A 140 5.01 36.87 -11.06
CA LEU A 140 5.95 35.83 -11.47
C LEU A 140 5.27 34.47 -11.65
N THR A 141 5.36 33.95 -12.86
CA THR A 141 4.84 32.63 -13.25
C THR A 141 5.99 31.67 -13.50
N GLY A 142 5.82 30.40 -13.13
CA GLY A 142 6.87 29.38 -13.26
C GLY A 142 7.05 28.55 -12.00
N SER A 143 7.82 27.49 -12.10
CA SER A 143 8.14 26.57 -11.01
C SER A 143 9.65 26.40 -10.83
N THR A 144 10.40 26.63 -11.90
CA THR A 144 11.88 26.60 -11.91
C THR A 144 12.46 28.00 -11.93
N ARG A 145 13.76 28.11 -11.64
CA ARG A 145 14.47 29.40 -11.64
C ARG A 145 14.42 30.04 -13.03
N GLU A 146 14.66 29.24 -14.06
CA GLU A 146 14.73 29.67 -15.44
C GLU A 146 13.38 30.21 -15.94
N GLU A 147 12.28 29.53 -15.58
CA GLU A 147 10.92 30.00 -15.90
C GLU A 147 10.59 31.31 -15.20
N LEU A 148 10.99 31.44 -13.93
CA LEU A 148 10.76 32.65 -13.14
C LEU A 148 11.58 33.84 -13.67
N GLU A 149 12.83 33.61 -14.05
CA GLU A 149 13.68 34.63 -14.67
C GLU A 149 13.14 35.06 -16.03
N ALA A 150 12.71 34.11 -16.87
CA ALA A 150 12.09 34.42 -18.15
C ALA A 150 10.78 35.22 -17.99
N SER A 151 9.96 34.86 -16.99
CA SER A 151 8.76 35.60 -16.63
C SER A 151 9.09 37.03 -16.18
N ALA A 152 10.10 37.19 -15.34
CA ALA A 152 10.58 38.50 -14.89
C ALA A 152 11.07 39.37 -16.06
N ASP A 153 11.86 38.80 -16.97
CA ASP A 153 12.42 39.50 -18.12
C ASP A 153 11.32 39.91 -19.11
N ALA A 154 10.31 39.06 -19.32
CA ALA A 154 9.13 39.41 -20.12
C ALA A 154 8.37 40.60 -19.53
N LEU A 155 8.21 40.67 -18.20
CA LEU A 155 7.56 41.79 -17.52
C LEU A 155 8.38 43.09 -17.63
N LEU A 156 9.70 43.01 -17.54
CA LEU A 156 10.58 44.16 -17.71
C LEU A 156 10.55 44.68 -19.16
N ALA A 157 10.57 43.80 -20.15
CA ALA A 157 10.44 44.17 -21.56
C ALA A 157 9.09 44.84 -21.85
N TRP A 158 8.00 44.28 -21.32
CA TRP A 158 6.67 44.89 -21.43
C TRP A 158 6.61 46.27 -20.78
N ARG A 159 7.22 46.45 -19.60
CA ARG A 159 7.28 47.75 -18.90
C ARG A 159 8.08 48.78 -19.70
N GLY A 160 9.24 48.41 -20.25
CA GLY A 160 10.06 49.30 -21.07
C GLY A 160 9.37 49.75 -22.36
N ALA A 161 8.51 48.90 -22.94
CA ALA A 161 7.70 49.26 -24.10
C ALA A 161 6.55 50.23 -23.79
N GLN A 162 6.22 50.46 -22.51
CA GLN A 162 5.11 51.30 -22.05
C GLN A 162 5.54 52.69 -21.54
N GLU A 163 6.83 53.05 -21.59
CA GLU A 163 7.23 54.41 -21.23
C GLU A 163 6.54 55.43 -22.18
N PRO A 164 5.63 56.29 -21.66
CA PRO A 164 4.92 57.22 -22.50
C PRO A 164 5.90 58.22 -23.09
N ALA A 165 5.77 58.51 -24.38
CA ALA A 165 6.54 59.57 -25.03
C ALA A 165 6.44 60.86 -24.20
N PRO A 166 7.55 61.61 -24.02
CA PRO A 166 7.55 62.81 -23.21
C PRO A 166 6.43 63.74 -23.69
N TRP A 167 5.54 64.11 -22.76
CA TRP A 167 4.46 65.05 -23.06
C TRP A 167 5.10 66.39 -23.43
N THR A 168 5.00 66.75 -24.71
CA THR A 168 5.29 68.12 -25.17
C THR A 168 3.98 68.91 -25.13
N PRO A 169 3.87 70.00 -24.35
CA PRO A 169 2.75 70.92 -24.47
C PRO A 169 2.74 71.53 -25.87
N THR A 170 1.85 71.05 -26.74
CA THR A 170 1.59 71.73 -28.01
C THR A 170 0.89 73.05 -27.69
N LYS A 171 1.57 74.18 -27.95
CA LYS A 171 0.98 75.51 -27.83
C LYS A 171 -0.28 75.56 -28.71
N ALA A 172 -1.46 75.69 -28.09
CA ALA A 172 -2.72 75.80 -28.82
C ALA A 172 -2.68 77.00 -29.78
N PRO A 173 -3.28 76.91 -30.99
CA PRO A 173 -3.45 78.09 -31.82
C PRO A 173 -4.36 79.08 -31.08
N ASP A 174 -3.93 80.34 -31.07
CA ASP A 174 -4.66 81.48 -30.55
C ASP A 174 -6.16 81.43 -30.92
N GLN A 175 -7.02 81.29 -29.91
CA GLN A 175 -8.48 81.35 -30.05
C GLN A 175 -9.03 82.78 -29.94
N SER A 176 -8.26 83.81 -30.28
CA SER A 176 -8.75 85.18 -30.45
C SER A 176 -9.50 85.33 -31.79
N GLY A 177 -10.62 84.62 -31.94
CA GLY A 177 -11.43 84.74 -33.15
C GLY A 177 -12.77 84.01 -33.21
N ALA A 178 -13.05 83.04 -32.33
CA ALA A 178 -14.29 82.29 -32.37
C ALA A 178 -15.41 82.99 -31.57
N LYS A 179 -16.28 83.68 -32.29
CA LYS A 179 -17.39 84.46 -31.73
C LYS A 179 -18.41 83.58 -31.00
N VAL A 180 -18.87 84.14 -29.89
CA VAL A 180 -19.94 83.78 -28.97
C VAL A 180 -21.19 83.25 -29.70
N GLY A 181 -21.58 81.99 -29.41
CA GLY A 181 -22.79 81.38 -29.99
C GLY A 181 -23.49 80.34 -29.12
N SER A 182 -23.10 80.16 -27.85
CA SER A 182 -23.67 79.11 -26.98
C SER A 182 -24.43 79.61 -25.75
N VAL A 183 -24.51 80.94 -25.53
CA VAL A 183 -25.19 81.50 -24.35
C VAL A 183 -26.65 81.87 -24.62
N GLU A 184 -27.06 81.96 -25.89
CA GLU A 184 -28.41 82.42 -26.26
C GLU A 184 -29.46 81.29 -26.27
N TYR A 185 -29.05 80.04 -26.57
CA TYR A 185 -29.96 78.88 -26.52
C TYR A 185 -30.38 78.48 -25.09
N GLY A 186 -29.56 78.79 -24.09
CA GLY A 186 -29.87 78.52 -22.67
C GLY A 186 -30.86 79.53 -22.05
N ARG A 187 -30.92 80.75 -22.59
CA ARG A 187 -31.79 81.82 -22.05
C ARG A 187 -33.24 81.75 -22.55
N GLU A 188 -33.46 81.25 -23.76
CA GLU A 188 -34.81 81.10 -24.36
C GLU A 188 -35.59 79.92 -23.76
N LEU A 189 -34.92 78.84 -23.35
CA LEU A 189 -35.60 77.70 -22.72
C LEU A 189 -36.14 78.04 -21.32
N ALA A 190 -35.46 78.92 -20.58
CA ALA A 190 -35.84 79.31 -19.23
C ALA A 190 -37.08 80.22 -19.16
N LYS A 191 -37.49 80.85 -20.27
CA LYS A 191 -38.69 81.71 -20.35
C LYS A 191 -39.96 80.97 -20.77
N LYS A 192 -39.87 79.71 -21.19
CA LYS A 192 -41.05 78.88 -21.56
C LYS A 192 -41.59 78.04 -20.40
N PHE A 193 -40.95 78.08 -19.23
CA PHE A 193 -41.33 77.28 -18.05
C PHE A 193 -41.53 78.11 -16.76
N ILE A 194 -41.76 79.42 -16.90
CA ILE A 194 -42.29 80.32 -15.85
C ILE A 194 -43.45 81.09 -16.47
#